data_AF-A0A9E5FHD6-F1
#
_entry.id   AF-A0A9E5FHD6-F1
#
_cell.length_a   1.000
_cell.length_b   1.000
_cell.length_c   1.000
_cell.angle_alpha   90.00
_cell.angle_beta   90.00
_cell.angle_gamma   90.00
#
_symmetry.space_group_name_H-M   'P 1'
#
loop_
_entity.id
_entity.type
_entity.pdbx_description
1 polymer ?
#
loop_
_entity_poly.entity_id
_entity_poly.type
_entity_poly.pdbx_seq_one_letter_code
_entity_poly.pdbx_strand_id
1 'polypeptide(L)'
;MKIVIDVDKLLKEGRINAEEYDRLRAFAVQETGSLAFNTLVGFGVIATAGGALALLPSGPMAIFLGLLLAATGVYLSSTYSKEWELLGSMLVLVGAITAAGGILFVLEGGVVAFLIVTLLCLVGSVLVKQLSAAGQPLRLGVRSVEGKTAAAGVEFVP
;
A
#
# COMPACT_ATOMS: atom_id res chain seq x y z
N MET A 1 -2.69 -20.27 5.92
CA MET A 1 -1.66 -21.28 5.61
C MET A 1 -1.37 -21.19 4.11
N LYS A 2 -0.10 -21.09 3.68
CA LYS A 2 0.28 -21.08 2.25
C LYS A 2 0.85 -22.46 1.91
N ILE A 3 0.27 -23.12 0.91
CA ILE A 3 0.74 -24.41 0.42
C ILE A 3 1.53 -24.14 -0.85
N VAL A 4 2.80 -24.53 -0.86
CA VAL A 4 3.69 -24.38 -2.03
C VAL A 4 3.74 -25.73 -2.74
N ILE A 5 3.39 -25.73 -4.02
CA ILE A 5 3.27 -26.95 -4.83
C ILE A 5 4.17 -26.80 -6.05
N ASP A 6 5.01 -27.80 -6.31
CA ASP A 6 5.87 -27.85 -7.49
C ASP A 6 5.06 -28.38 -8.68
N VAL A 7 4.60 -27.45 -9.51
CA VAL A 7 3.71 -27.72 -10.65
C VAL A 7 4.45 -28.50 -11.75
N ASP A 8 5.75 -28.30 -11.91
CA ASP A 8 6.59 -29.03 -12.88
C ASP A 8 6.77 -30.49 -12.47
N LYS A 9 6.94 -30.74 -11.16
CA LYS A 9 6.97 -32.10 -10.61
C LYS A 9 5.63 -32.81 -10.80
N LEU A 10 4.51 -32.14 -10.56
CA LEU A 10 3.18 -32.73 -10.76
C LEU A 10 2.89 -33.10 -12.21
N LEU A 11 3.36 -32.29 -13.17
CA LEU A 11 3.21 -32.60 -14.60
C LEU A 11 4.09 -33.80 -14.99
N LYS A 12 5.33 -33.86 -14.50
CA LYS A 12 6.24 -35.00 -14.74
C LYS A 12 5.74 -36.30 -14.13
N GLU A 13 5.09 -36.23 -12.97
CA GLU A 13 4.47 -37.37 -12.31
C GLU A 13 3.12 -37.76 -12.92
N GLY A 14 2.63 -37.04 -13.94
CA GLY A 14 1.34 -37.28 -14.58
C GLY A 14 0.13 -37.00 -13.69
N ARG A 15 0.33 -36.24 -12.61
CA ARG A 15 -0.71 -35.92 -11.61
C ARG A 15 -1.62 -34.77 -12.03
N ILE A 16 -1.19 -33.99 -13.02
CA ILE A 16 -1.95 -32.90 -13.66
C ILE A 16 -1.75 -32.99 -15.18
N ASN A 17 -2.72 -32.49 -15.96
CA ASN A 17 -2.58 -32.41 -17.41
C ASN A 17 -1.93 -31.07 -17.86
N ALA A 18 -1.60 -30.93 -19.14
CA ALA A 18 -0.98 -29.73 -19.70
C ALA A 18 -1.87 -28.47 -19.65
N GLU A 19 -3.19 -28.63 -19.76
CA GLU A 19 -4.19 -27.55 -19.67
C GLU A 19 -4.35 -27.03 -18.22
N GLU A 20 -4.31 -27.94 -17.24
CA GLU A 20 -4.27 -27.60 -15.82
C GLU A 20 -2.95 -26.91 -15.44
N TYR A 21 -1.84 -27.39 -15.99
CA TYR A 21 -0.54 -26.74 -15.85
C TYR A 21 -0.58 -25.29 -16.33
N ASP A 22 -1.11 -25.05 -17.53
CA ASP A 22 -1.22 -23.69 -18.08
C ASP A 22 -2.14 -22.79 -17.25
N ARG A 23 -3.26 -23.32 -16.72
CA ARG A 23 -4.13 -22.59 -15.80
C ARG A 23 -3.42 -22.22 -14.49
N LEU A 24 -2.73 -23.17 -13.86
CA LEU A 24 -1.96 -22.95 -12.63
C LEU A 24 -0.82 -21.94 -12.85
N ARG A 25 -0.13 -22.05 -13.98
CA ARG A 25 0.93 -21.13 -14.39
C ARG A 25 0.39 -19.71 -14.64
N ALA A 26 -0.79 -19.57 -15.24
CA ALA A 26 -1.42 -18.27 -15.46
C ALA A 26 -1.70 -17.54 -14.12
N PHE A 27 -2.17 -18.25 -13.09
CA PHE A 27 -2.37 -17.68 -11.76
C PHE A 27 -1.04 -17.23 -11.11
N ALA A 28 0.03 -18.01 -11.26
CA ALA A 28 1.35 -17.66 -10.75
C ALA A 28 1.97 -16.42 -11.44
N VAL A 29 1.76 -16.29 -12.76
CA VAL A 29 2.20 -15.12 -13.53
C VAL A 29 1.44 -13.86 -13.12
N GLN A 30 0.15 -13.96 -12.83
CA GLN A 30 -0.67 -12.84 -12.33
C GLN A 30 -0.16 -12.31 -10.99
N GLU A 31 0.18 -13.18 -10.02
CA GLU A 31 0.80 -12.75 -8.76
C GLU A 31 2.16 -12.09 -8.98
N THR A 32 2.98 -12.65 -9.87
CA THR A 32 4.32 -12.11 -10.15
C THR A 32 4.25 -10.75 -10.86
N GLY A 33 3.25 -10.55 -11.73
CA GLY A 33 2.99 -9.27 -12.39
C GLY A 33 2.61 -8.17 -11.40
N SER A 34 1.82 -8.49 -10.38
CA SER A 34 1.50 -7.56 -9.28
C SER A 34 2.77 -7.15 -8.50
N LEU A 35 3.67 -8.10 -8.23
CA LEU A 35 4.93 -7.81 -7.53
C LEU A 35 5.86 -6.91 -8.36
N ALA A 36 6.00 -7.18 -9.65
CA ALA A 36 6.84 -6.37 -10.55
C ALA A 36 6.29 -4.94 -10.70
N PHE A 37 4.98 -4.80 -10.85
CA PHE A 37 4.32 -3.49 -10.92
C PHE A 37 4.51 -2.69 -9.62
N ASN A 38 4.29 -3.33 -8.46
CA ASN A 38 4.52 -2.71 -7.15
C ASN A 38 5.97 -2.24 -6.97
N THR A 39 6.92 -3.02 -7.47
CA THR A 39 8.35 -2.66 -7.43
C THR A 39 8.65 -1.46 -8.34
N LEU A 40 8.13 -1.46 -9.56
CA LEU A 40 8.29 -0.36 -10.51
C LEU A 40 7.68 0.95 -9.98
N VAL A 41 6.50 0.86 -9.38
CA VAL A 41 5.85 1.96 -8.67
C VAL A 41 6.73 2.47 -7.53
N GLY A 42 7.24 1.58 -6.68
CA GLY A 42 8.14 1.96 -5.59
C GLY A 42 9.39 2.68 -6.08
N PHE A 43 10.05 2.16 -7.11
CA PHE A 43 11.19 2.83 -7.75
C PHE A 43 10.82 4.18 -8.36
N GLY A 44 9.66 4.29 -9.00
CA GLY A 44 9.16 5.55 -9.55
C GLY A 44 8.99 6.61 -8.47
N VAL A 45 8.34 6.27 -7.35
CA VAL A 45 8.13 7.18 -6.22
C VAL A 45 9.46 7.63 -5.61
N ILE A 46 10.42 6.71 -5.41
CA ILE A 46 11.77 7.04 -4.90
C ILE A 46 12.51 7.96 -5.88
N ALA A 47 12.45 7.66 -7.18
CA ALA A 47 13.09 8.47 -8.22
C ALA A 47 12.49 9.88 -8.29
N THR A 48 11.16 10.02 -8.19
CA THR A 48 10.49 11.33 -8.14
C THR A 48 10.87 12.11 -6.89
N ALA A 49 10.90 11.47 -5.72
CA ALA A 49 11.30 12.14 -4.47
C ALA A 49 12.78 12.56 -4.49
N GLY A 50 13.66 11.67 -4.95
CA GLY A 50 15.08 11.97 -5.12
C GLY A 50 15.32 13.09 -6.15
N GLY A 51 14.61 13.07 -7.28
CA GLY A 51 14.65 14.14 -8.28
C GLY A 51 14.13 15.48 -7.75
N ALA A 52 13.03 15.48 -6.99
CA ALA A 52 12.49 16.67 -6.36
C ALA A 52 13.48 17.27 -5.34
N LEU A 53 14.10 16.43 -4.51
CA LEU A 53 15.12 16.86 -3.55
C LEU A 53 16.39 17.38 -4.25
N ALA A 54 16.77 16.79 -5.39
CA ALA A 54 17.91 17.25 -6.17
C ALA A 54 17.68 18.61 -6.84
N LEU A 55 16.43 18.92 -7.23
CA LEU A 55 16.08 20.20 -7.86
C LEU A 55 15.81 21.33 -6.87
N LEU A 56 15.40 21.03 -5.64
CA LEU A 56 15.00 22.05 -4.65
C LEU A 56 16.04 22.18 -3.52
N PRO A 57 16.97 23.15 -3.58
CA PRO A 57 17.94 23.43 -2.52
C PRO A 57 17.31 24.23 -1.36
N SER A 58 16.04 23.97 -1.04
CA SER A 58 15.31 24.68 0.01
C SER A 58 14.59 23.69 0.92
N GLY A 59 15.08 23.57 2.16
CA GLY A 59 14.51 22.70 3.19
C GLY A 59 13.00 22.87 3.41
N PRO A 60 12.43 24.10 3.42
CA PRO A 60 10.98 24.28 3.56
C PRO A 60 10.17 23.63 2.44
N MET A 61 10.68 23.62 1.21
CA MET A 61 9.99 22.97 0.09
C MET A 61 10.01 21.45 0.21
N ALA A 62 11.13 20.87 0.68
CA ALA A 62 11.21 19.44 0.96
C ALA A 62 10.16 19.01 2.02
N ILE A 63 9.95 19.84 3.04
CA ILE A 63 8.92 19.61 4.06
C ILE A 63 7.53 19.65 3.45
N PHE A 64 7.22 20.71 2.68
CA PHE A 64 5.91 20.88 2.07
C PHE A 64 5.59 19.75 1.09
N LEU A 65 6.56 19.37 0.27
CA LEU A 65 6.43 18.31 -0.72
C LEU A 65 6.26 16.94 -0.02
N GLY A 66 7.04 16.66 1.03
CA GLY A 66 6.87 15.45 1.84
C GLY A 66 5.49 15.34 2.49
N LEU A 67 4.98 16.43 3.08
CA LEU A 67 3.62 16.50 3.64
C LEU A 67 2.55 16.30 2.58
N LEU A 68 2.70 16.92 1.40
CA LEU A 68 1.76 16.79 0.29
C LEU A 68 1.71 15.34 -0.22
N LEU A 69 2.86 14.68 -0.39
CA LEU A 69 2.92 13.27 -0.78
C LEU A 69 2.28 12.37 0.28
N ALA A 70 2.56 12.63 1.57
CA ALA A 70 1.98 11.85 2.65
C ALA A 70 0.46 12.00 2.71
N ALA A 71 -0.06 13.22 2.60
CA ALA A 71 -1.50 13.50 2.55
C ALA A 71 -2.16 12.82 1.34
N THR A 72 -1.51 12.91 0.17
CA THR A 72 -1.99 12.26 -1.06
C THR A 72 -2.00 10.74 -0.90
N GLY A 73 -0.97 10.15 -0.29
CA GLY A 73 -0.90 8.72 -0.02
C GLY A 73 -1.98 8.23 0.94
N VAL A 74 -2.26 8.99 2.01
CA VAL A 74 -3.36 8.69 2.94
C VAL A 74 -4.71 8.76 2.22
N TYR A 75 -4.94 9.83 1.46
CA TYR A 75 -6.18 10.02 0.69
C TYR A 75 -6.41 8.89 -0.33
N LEU A 76 -5.35 8.48 -1.03
CA LEU A 76 -5.40 7.40 -2.01
C LEU A 76 -5.68 6.05 -1.34
N SER A 77 -5.05 5.79 -0.19
CA SER A 77 -5.25 4.58 0.62
C SER A 77 -6.65 4.50 1.25
N SER A 78 -7.24 5.63 1.63
CA SER A 78 -8.59 5.66 2.22
C SER A 78 -9.73 5.58 1.20
N THR A 79 -9.50 6.06 -0.03
CA THR A 79 -10.56 6.27 -1.02
C THR A 79 -10.65 5.14 -2.05
N TYR A 80 -9.53 4.49 -2.38
CA TYR A 80 -9.46 3.51 -3.47
C TYR A 80 -9.28 2.06 -2.98
N SER A 81 -9.74 1.11 -3.81
CA SER A 81 -9.70 -0.35 -3.58
C SER A 81 -8.28 -0.92 -3.33
N LYS A 82 -8.21 -2.20 -2.96
CA LYS A 82 -6.98 -2.99 -2.65
C LYS A 82 -5.78 -2.77 -3.59
N GLU A 83 -6.01 -2.43 -4.86
CA GLU A 83 -4.96 -2.22 -5.87
C GLU A 83 -4.14 -0.94 -5.63
N TRP A 84 -4.76 0.09 -5.05
CA TRP A 84 -4.12 1.39 -4.80
C TRP A 84 -3.55 1.50 -3.38
N GLU A 85 -3.87 0.53 -2.51
CA GLU A 85 -3.42 0.48 -1.11
C GLU A 85 -1.89 0.46 -1.01
N LEU A 86 -1.22 -0.25 -1.93
CA LEU A 86 0.23 -0.36 -1.92
C LEU A 86 0.92 0.91 -2.40
N LEU A 87 0.42 1.53 -3.48
CA LEU A 87 0.90 2.84 -3.93
C LEU A 87 0.68 3.91 -2.86
N GLY A 88 -0.50 3.93 -2.22
CA GLY A 88 -0.80 4.84 -1.11
C GLY A 88 0.17 4.65 0.06
N SER A 89 0.43 3.41 0.46
CA SER A 89 1.39 3.10 1.54
C SER A 89 2.81 3.54 1.21
N MET A 90 3.26 3.34 -0.04
CA MET A 90 4.57 3.81 -0.51
C MET A 90 4.64 5.34 -0.53
N LEU A 91 3.60 6.04 -0.99
CA LEU A 91 3.56 7.51 -0.99
C LEU A 91 3.63 8.08 0.42
N VAL A 92 2.91 7.47 1.39
CA VAL A 92 2.97 7.87 2.80
C VAL A 92 4.38 7.70 3.34
N LEU A 93 5.00 6.55 3.09
CA LEU A 93 6.34 6.25 3.57
C LEU A 93 7.39 7.22 2.99
N VAL A 94 7.37 7.43 1.67
CA VAL A 94 8.31 8.35 1.01
C VAL A 94 8.04 9.80 1.41
N GLY A 95 6.79 10.22 1.52
CA GLY A 95 6.42 11.56 1.98
C GLY A 95 6.89 11.84 3.40
N ALA A 96 6.72 10.88 4.32
CA ALA A 96 7.18 10.99 5.70
C ALA A 96 8.71 11.11 5.80
N ILE A 97 9.45 10.27 5.06
CA ILE A 97 10.92 10.32 5.04
C ILE A 97 11.41 11.65 4.43
N THR A 98 10.76 12.11 3.36
CA THR A 98 11.10 13.38 2.70
C THR A 98 10.86 14.57 3.62
N ALA A 99 9.73 14.59 4.33
CA ALA A 99 9.43 15.63 5.31
C ALA A 99 10.43 15.61 6.49
N ALA A 100 10.76 14.42 7.00
CA ALA A 100 11.76 14.26 8.05
C ALA A 100 13.14 14.76 7.62
N GLY A 101 13.58 14.40 6.40
CA GLY A 101 14.83 14.88 5.82
C GLY A 101 14.85 16.41 5.65
N GLY A 102 13.74 17.00 5.20
CA GLY A 102 13.59 18.45 5.10
C GLY A 102 13.70 19.16 6.46
N ILE A 103 13.07 18.60 7.51
CA ILE A 103 13.17 19.13 8.88
C ILE A 103 14.62 19.07 9.38
N LEU A 104 15.31 17.93 9.20
CA LEU A 104 16.72 17.80 9.58
C LEU A 104 17.62 18.79 8.84
N PHE A 105 17.35 19.05 7.55
CA PHE A 105 18.11 19.99 6.75
C PHE A 105 17.92 21.45 7.20
N VAL A 106 16.69 21.86 7.53
CA VAL A 106 16.40 23.23 8.01
C VAL A 106 17.01 23.48 9.40
N LEU A 107 17.04 22.47 10.26
CA LEU A 107 17.52 22.57 11.64
C LEU A 107 18.98 22.11 11.81
N GLU A 108 19.74 22.02 10.71
CA GLU A 108 21.17 21.65 10.67
C GLU A 108 21.51 20.35 11.43
N GLY A 109 20.56 19.42 11.55
CA GLY A 109 20.76 18.15 12.26
C GLY A 109 20.91 18.24 13.78
N GLY A 110 20.48 19.34 14.41
CA GLY A 110 20.51 19.48 15.88
C GLY A 110 19.60 18.49 16.61
N VAL A 111 19.83 18.28 17.91
CA VAL A 111 19.03 17.36 18.75
C VAL A 111 17.54 17.69 18.73
N VAL A 112 17.21 18.98 18.63
CA VAL A 112 15.82 19.47 18.49
C VAL A 112 15.17 18.98 17.20
N ALA A 113 15.93 18.87 16.10
CA ALA A 113 15.43 18.34 14.84
C ALA A 113 15.01 16.88 14.96
N PHE A 114 15.84 16.06 15.64
CA PHE A 114 15.51 14.66 15.91
C PHE A 114 14.28 14.51 16.81
N LEU A 115 14.11 15.38 17.82
CA LEU A 115 12.90 15.38 18.65
C LEU A 115 11.64 15.74 17.85
N ILE A 116 11.71 16.73 16.96
CA ILE A 116 10.59 17.13 16.09
C ILE A 116 10.24 15.98 15.13
N VAL A 117 11.23 15.34 14.50
CA VAL A 117 11.01 14.19 13.61
C VAL A 117 10.38 13.02 14.38
N THR A 118 10.84 12.75 15.60
CA THR A 118 10.28 11.70 16.45
C THR A 118 8.83 11.99 16.79
N LEU A 119 8.51 13.23 17.16
CA LEU A 119 7.14 13.66 17.44
C LEU A 119 6.25 13.55 16.19
N LEU A 120 6.75 13.96 15.02
CA LEU A 120 6.04 13.87 13.75
C LEU A 120 5.71 12.41 13.39
N CYS A 121 6.68 11.50 13.51
CA CYS A 121 6.49 10.06 13.31
C CYS A 121 5.48 9.48 14.29
N LEU A 122 5.50 9.93 15.55
CA LEU A 122 4.58 9.46 16.58
C LEU A 122 3.14 9.91 16.28
N VAL A 123 2.95 11.17 15.88
CA VAL A 123 1.64 11.68 15.44
C VAL A 123 1.15 10.95 14.19
N GLY A 124 2.02 10.74 13.20
CA GLY A 124 1.69 10.01 11.98
C GLY A 124 1.25 8.57 12.24
N SER A 125 1.97 7.86 13.11
CA SER A 125 1.63 6.48 13.47
C SER A 125 0.32 6.37 14.26
N VAL A 126 0.00 7.35 15.12
CA VAL A 126 -1.32 7.43 15.79
C VAL A 126 -2.43 7.70 14.78
N LEU A 127 -2.24 8.64 13.84
CA LEU A 127 -3.24 8.97 12.83
C LEU A 127 -3.59 7.78 11.93
N VAL A 128 -2.58 7.02 11.45
CA VAL A 128 -2.80 5.82 10.63
C VAL A 128 -3.60 4.76 11.41
N LYS A 129 -3.32 4.60 12.71
CA LYS A 129 -4.05 3.66 13.57
C LYS A 129 -5.51 4.09 13.77
N GLN A 130 -5.75 5.38 13.97
CA GLN A 130 -7.11 5.93 14.14
C GLN A 130 -7.93 5.85 12.85
N LEU A 131 -7.31 6.12 11.69
CA LEU A 131 -7.96 6.00 10.38
C LEU A 131 -8.36 4.54 10.07
N SER A 132 -7.49 3.60 10.45
CA SER A 132 -7.76 2.16 10.32
C SER A 132 -8.91 1.71 11.24
N ALA A 133 -9.02 2.26 12.44
CA ALA A 133 -10.12 1.99 13.37
C ALA A 133 -11.46 2.60 12.90
N ALA A 134 -11.43 3.77 12.26
CA ALA A 134 -12.62 4.46 11.76
C ALA A 134 -13.19 3.85 10.46
N GLY A 135 -12.39 3.16 9.64
CA GLY A 135 -12.86 2.48 8.42
C GLY A 135 -13.55 1.12 8.67
N GLN A 136 -13.42 0.57 9.87
CA GLN A 136 -13.96 -0.73 10.26
C GLN A 136 -15.51 -0.78 10.42
N PRO A 137 -16.19 0.22 10.99
CA PRO A 137 -17.66 0.20 11.08
C PRO A 137 -18.36 0.29 9.71
N LEU A 138 -17.78 0.99 8.73
CA LEU A 138 -18.38 1.14 7.40
C LEU A 138 -18.28 -0.16 6.57
N ARG A 139 -17.16 -0.89 6.69
CA ARG A 139 -16.96 -2.20 6.03
C ARG A 139 -17.86 -3.30 6.60
N LEU A 140 -18.25 -3.21 7.87
CA LEU A 140 -19.24 -4.10 8.48
C LEU A 140 -20.67 -3.80 7.99
N GLY A 141 -21.01 -2.53 7.77
CA GLY A 141 -22.29 -2.12 7.21
C GLY A 141 -22.53 -2.64 5.79
N VAL A 142 -21.53 -2.55 4.91
CA VAL A 142 -21.65 -3.05 3.53
C VAL A 142 -21.77 -4.58 3.47
N ARG A 143 -20.99 -5.32 4.28
CA ARG A 143 -21.13 -6.78 4.39
C ARG A 143 -22.48 -7.23 4.96
N SER A 144 -23.08 -6.43 5.86
CA SER A 144 -24.41 -6.73 6.40
C SER A 144 -25.54 -6.53 5.37
N VAL A 145 -25.36 -5.63 4.39
CA VAL A 145 -26.33 -5.46 3.30
C VAL A 145 -26.20 -6.61 2.29
N GLU A 146 -24.97 -6.98 1.92
CA GLU A 146 -24.69 -8.09 1.00
C GLU A 146 -25.12 -9.47 1.56
N GLY A 147 -24.95 -9.69 2.86
CA GLY A 147 -25.42 -10.91 3.54
C GLY A 147 -26.96 -10.99 3.65
N LYS A 148 -27.66 -9.85 3.65
CA LYS A 148 -29.12 -9.81 3.75
C LYS A 148 -29.82 -9.96 2.40
N THR A 149 -29.20 -9.51 1.30
CA THR A 149 -29.69 -9.78 -0.07
C THR A 149 -29.43 -11.21 -0.52
N ALA A 150 -28.34 -11.86 -0.09
CA ALA A 150 -28.11 -13.28 -0.38
C ALA A 150 -29.10 -14.22 0.34
N ALA A 151 -29.58 -13.84 1.53
CA ALA A 151 -30.55 -14.63 2.29
C ALA A 151 -32.02 -14.48 1.81
N ALA A 152 -32.33 -13.44 1.03
CA ALA A 152 -33.68 -13.18 0.52
C ALA A 152 -33.95 -13.83 -0.86
N GLY A 153 -32.96 -14.48 -1.48
CA GLY A 153 -33.06 -15.10 -2.81
C GLY A 153 -33.33 -16.60 -2.82
N VAL A 154 -33.53 -17.23 -1.65
CA VAL A 154 -33.75 -18.68 -1.52
C VAL A 154 -35.05 -18.94 -0.76
N GLU A 155 -36.17 -18.42 -1.28
CA GLU A 155 -37.49 -18.97 -0.95
C GLU A 155 -37.84 -20.04 -1.98
N PHE A 156 -37.68 -21.30 -1.54
CA PHE A 156 -38.24 -22.47 -2.19
C PHE A 156 -39.76 -22.30 -2.28
N VAL A 157 -40.25 -22.16 -3.51
CA VAL A 157 -41.67 -22.37 -3.82
C VAL A 157 -41.90 -23.89 -3.89
N PRO A 158 -42.87 -24.45 -3.15
CA PRO A 158 -43.18 -25.88 -3.18
C PRO A 158 -43.79 -26.33 -4.52
#